data_AF-A0A2P5VLD7-F1
#
_entry.id   AF-A0A2P5VLD7-F1
#
_cell.length_a   1.000
_cell.length_b   1.000
_cell.length_c   1.000
_cell.angle_alpha   90.00
_cell.angle_beta   90.00
_cell.angle_gamma   90.00
#
_symmetry.space_group_name_H-M   'P 1'
#
loop_
_entity.id
_entity.type
_entity.pdbx_description
1 polymer ?
#
loop_
_entity_poly.entity_id
_entity_poly.type
_entity_poly.pdbx_seq_one_letter_code
_entity_poly.pdbx_strand_id
1 'polypeptide(L)' 'ARGLRRNDIGRLAVGAKADIVLVDLKHPAMRPKREPLRSLLYVAAERAVRDVYVDGRLVVKYGHCLDY' A
#
# COMPACT_ATOMS: atom_id res chain seq x y z
N ALA A 1 11.46 -0.13 -8.53
CA ALA A 1 11.43 0.66 -9.77
C ALA A 1 12.82 0.88 -10.36
N ARG A 2 13.66 1.77 -9.78
CA ARG A 2 15.00 2.10 -10.30
C ARG A 2 15.95 0.89 -10.40
N GLY A 3 15.98 0.03 -9.39
CA GLY A 3 16.77 -1.22 -9.43
C GLY A 3 16.30 -2.23 -10.49
N LEU A 4 15.07 -2.10 -11.00
CA LEU A 4 14.49 -2.94 -12.06
C LEU A 4 14.46 -2.22 -13.42
N ARG A 5 15.06 -1.04 -13.54
CA ARG A 5 15.04 -0.17 -14.73
C ARG A 5 13.64 0.08 -15.31
N ARG A 6 12.61 0.06 -14.46
CA ARG A 6 11.23 0.33 -14.86
C ARG A 6 10.80 1.75 -14.51
N ASN A 7 10.37 2.47 -15.53
CA ASN A 7 9.92 3.86 -15.47
C ASN A 7 8.39 3.97 -15.40
N ASP A 8 7.67 2.88 -15.18
CA ASP A 8 6.21 2.82 -15.13
C ASP A 8 5.69 2.31 -13.77
N ILE A 9 6.55 2.07 -12.77
CA ILE A 9 6.16 1.63 -11.42
C ILE A 9 6.83 2.47 -10.32
N GLY A 10 6.32 2.37 -9.09
CA GLY A 10 6.92 2.97 -7.90
C GLY A 10 6.72 4.49 -7.77
N ARG A 11 5.73 5.05 -8.49
CA ARG A 11 5.25 6.43 -8.31
C ARG A 11 3.74 6.47 -8.51
N LEU A 12 3.08 7.41 -7.83
CA LEU A 12 1.69 7.76 -8.12
C LEU A 12 1.68 8.93 -9.11
N ALA A 13 1.58 8.62 -10.40
CA ALA A 13 1.53 9.62 -11.48
C ALA A 13 0.81 9.04 -12.70
N VAL A 14 0.24 9.91 -13.53
CA VAL A 14 -0.38 9.51 -14.81
C VAL A 14 0.64 8.74 -15.66
N GLY A 15 0.20 7.62 -16.24
CA GLY A 15 1.03 6.74 -17.06
C GLY A 15 1.89 5.75 -16.27
N ALA A 16 1.88 5.76 -14.94
CA ALA A 16 2.42 4.67 -14.13
C ALA A 16 1.35 3.58 -13.91
N LYS A 17 1.77 2.32 -13.73
CA LYS A 17 0.89 1.23 -13.31
C LYS A 17 0.26 1.55 -11.97
N ALA A 18 -1.00 1.14 -11.84
CA ALA A 18 -1.77 1.28 -10.62
C ALA A 18 -1.43 0.17 -9.60
N ASP A 19 -0.15 0.13 -9.20
CA ASP A 19 0.34 -0.70 -8.09
C ASP A 19 0.22 0.12 -6.80
N ILE A 20 -0.89 -0.04 -6.07
CA ILE A 20 -1.31 0.85 -4.99
C ILE A 20 -1.64 0.05 -3.73
N VAL A 21 -1.16 0.50 -2.57
CA VAL A 21 -1.52 -0.02 -1.26
C VAL A 21 -2.26 1.05 -0.48
N LEU A 22 -3.47 0.73 -0.01
CA LEU A 22 -4.26 1.58 0.88
C LEU A 22 -4.06 1.12 2.33
N VAL A 23 -3.72 2.07 3.20
CA VAL A 23 -3.45 1.83 4.62
C VAL A 23 -4.49 2.56 5.47
N ASP A 24 -5.12 1.84 6.41
CA ASP A 24 -6.06 2.45 7.36
C ASP A 24 -5.33 3.12 8.53
N LEU A 25 -5.25 4.45 8.49
CA LEU A 25 -4.67 5.27 9.55
C LEU A 25 -5.55 5.34 10.82
N LYS A 26 -6.76 4.79 10.81
CA LYS A 26 -7.61 4.66 12.01
C LYS A 26 -7.29 3.40 12.82
N HIS A 27 -6.59 2.43 12.22
CA HIS A 27 -6.23 1.18 12.86
C HIS A 27 -5.45 1.43 14.17
N PRO A 28 -5.70 0.68 15.26
CA PRO A 28 -5.02 0.89 16.55
C PRO A 28 -3.49 0.87 16.46
N ALA A 29 -2.94 0.04 15.57
CA ALA A 29 -1.49 -0.02 15.35
C ALA A 29 -0.91 1.27 14.73
N MET A 30 -1.72 2.12 14.09
CA MET A 30 -1.30 3.40 13.52
C MET A 30 -1.42 4.58 14.51
N ARG A 31 -1.55 4.29 15.81
CA ARG A 31 -1.61 5.29 16.87
C ARG A 31 -0.26 5.41 17.59
N PRO A 32 0.17 6.62 17.99
CA PRO A 32 -0.49 7.91 17.79
C PRO A 32 -0.33 8.46 16.36
N LYS A 33 -1.36 9.13 15.83
CA LYS A 33 -1.45 9.61 14.43
C LYS A 33 -0.51 10.76 14.06
N ARG A 34 0.44 11.14 14.94
CA ARG A 34 1.32 12.30 14.72
C ARG A 34 2.33 12.07 13.60
N GLU A 35 2.75 10.82 13.38
CA GLU A 35 3.79 10.48 12.41
C GLU A 35 3.41 9.24 11.58
N PRO A 36 2.41 9.32 10.68
CA PRO A 36 1.89 8.17 9.96
C PRO A 36 2.93 7.46 9.08
N LEU A 37 3.90 8.18 8.52
CA LEU A 37 5.00 7.58 7.76
C LEU A 37 5.93 6.76 8.65
N ARG A 38 6.22 7.26 9.86
CA ARG A 38 7.03 6.53 10.82
C ARG A 38 6.27 5.32 11.35
N SER A 39 4.99 5.48 11.68
CA SER A 39 4.12 4.35 12.04
C SER A 39 4.07 3.30 10.93
N LEU A 40 4.01 3.69 9.65
CA LEU A 40 4.06 2.77 8.52
C LEU A 40 5.38 1.98 8.43
N LEU A 41 6.51 2.62 8.76
CA LEU A 41 7.83 1.99 8.73
C LEU A 41 8.08 1.05 9.93
N TYR A 42 7.51 1.35 11.09
CA TYR A 42 7.79 0.64 12.35
C TYR A 42 6.73 -0.39 12.75
N VAL A 43 5.47 -0.20 12.35
CA VAL A 43 4.43 -1.21 12.53
C VAL A 43 4.71 -2.29 11.50
N ALA A 44 4.67 -3.57 11.90
CA ALA A 44 4.57 -4.68 10.94
C ALA A 44 3.33 -4.41 10.08
N ALA A 45 3.54 -3.76 8.94
CA ALA A 45 2.55 -2.91 8.29
C ALA A 45 1.36 -3.69 7.73
N GLU A 46 1.46 -5.03 7.71
CA GLU A 46 0.44 -5.96 7.23
C GLU A 46 -0.95 -5.66 7.81
N ARG A 47 -1.05 -5.38 9.12
CA ARG A 47 -2.36 -5.30 9.80
C ARG A 47 -3.18 -4.06 9.44
N ALA A 48 -2.51 -3.02 8.97
CA ALA A 48 -3.17 -1.79 8.56
C ALA A 48 -3.38 -1.71 7.04
N VAL A 49 -2.82 -2.64 6.27
CA VAL A 49 -3.11 -2.75 4.83
C VAL A 49 -4.56 -3.16 4.68
N ARG A 50 -5.34 -2.31 4.02
CA ARG A 50 -6.77 -2.54 3.79
C ARG A 50 -7.01 -3.11 2.40
N ASP A 51 -6.53 -2.41 1.38
CA ASP A 51 -6.78 -2.77 -0.02
C ASP A 51 -5.45 -2.70 -0.80
N VAL A 52 -5.23 -3.64 -1.72
CA VAL A 52 -4.05 -3.66 -2.60
C VAL A 52 -4.51 -3.85 -4.03
N TYR A 53 -3.97 -3.02 -4.91
CA TYR A 53 -4.17 -3.09 -6.36
C TYR A 53 -2.84 -3.44 -7.03
N VAL A 54 -2.88 -4.37 -7.97
CA VAL A 54 -1.76 -4.73 -8.85
C VAL A 54 -2.21 -4.57 -10.29
N ASP A 55 -1.52 -3.74 -11.05
CA ASP A 55 -1.91 -3.36 -12.41
C ASP A 55 -3.39 -2.92 -12.53
N GLY A 56 -3.89 -2.24 -11.50
CA GLY A 56 -5.26 -1.75 -11.43
C GLY A 56 -6.32 -2.77 -11.03
N ARG A 57 -5.99 -4.06 -10.86
CA ARG A 57 -6.92 -5.08 -10.36
C ARG A 57 -6.73 -5.26 -8.85
N LEU A 58 -7.86 -5.28 -8.13
CA LEU A 58 -7.90 -5.45 -6.68
C LEU A 58 -7.52 -6.90 -6.33
N VAL A 59 -6.41 -7.07 -5.59
CA VAL A 59 -5.89 -8.38 -5.15
C VAL A 59 -6.14 -8.64 -3.66
N VAL A 60 -6.27 -7.58 -2.85
CA VAL A 60 -6.56 -7.65 -1.42
C VAL A 60 -7.68 -6.67 -1.14
N LYS A 61 -8.71 -7.12 -0.41
CA LYS A 61 -9.84 -6.29 -0.01
C LYS A 61 -10.12 -6.48 1.47
N TYR A 62 -10.21 -5.37 2.21
CA TYR A 62 -10.38 -5.39 3.67
C TYR A 62 -9.37 -6.30 4.42
N GLY A 63 -8.12 -6.36 3.95
CA GLY A 63 -7.07 -7.19 4.54
C GLY A 63 -7.11 -8.67 4.15
N HIS A 64 -8.03 -9.08 3.28
CA HIS A 64 -8.15 -10.45 2.80
C HIS A 64 -7.70 -10.56 1.34
N CYS A 65 -6.83 -11.53 1.04
CA CYS A 65 -6.47 -11.86 -0.33
C CYS A 65 -7.71 -12.37 -1.09
N LEU A 66 -7.85 -11.89 -2.32
CA LEU A 66 -8.84 -12.37 -3.27
C LEU A 66 -8.19 -13.45 -4.14
N ASP A 67 -8.96 -14.48 -4.49
CA ASP A 67 -8.52 -15.46 -5.46
C ASP A 67 -8.31 -14.77 -6.82
N TYR A 68 -7.15 -15.03 -7.43
CA TYR A 68 -6.63 -14.22 -8.53
C TYR A 68 -6.44 -14.97 -9.83
#